data_AF-A0A166H5I0-F1
#
_entry.id   AF-A0A166H5I0-F1
#
_cell.length_a   1.000
_cell.length_b   1.000
_cell.length_c   1.000
_cell.angle_alpha   90.00
_cell.angle_beta   90.00
_cell.angle_gamma   90.00
#
_symmetry.space_group_name_H-M   'P 1'
#
loop_
_entity.id
_entity.type
_entity.pdbx_description
1 polymer ?
#
loop_
_entity_poly.entity_id
_entity_poly.type
_entity_poly.pdbx_seq_one_letter_code
_entity_poly.pdbx_strand_id
1 'polypeptide(L)'
;MPFCLVRFKYCCCQLRGYLDSSRLLPLGAGHPVSLPRLLFTMPQVSQRPPPYTKDKTVFPPPLQGDVAHRAWTFQCAFENAREIVRWTILETFEVWTDAWVFKGRKIPRKDLQQAYSQAPKELQVAVDWQLQWDFPVILHDDGTRRWHEHVRRKEAGMHEDVLPLGKFEEELNSASPAVRRAVQLTIVAWRKYNESIREEPPRQDCLVDAYNDASASLKAALCFVLEMGLSCPIQRQRTIDETKADMYLVVEQHRAQVIPYWNAHGRAAGHW
;
A
#
# COMPACT_ATOMS: atom_id res chain seq x y z
N MET A 1 35.77 16.58 21.04
CA MET A 1 34.56 16.78 20.21
C MET A 1 33.56 15.67 20.56
N PRO A 2 32.53 15.91 21.39
CA PRO A 2 31.59 14.87 21.78
C PRO A 2 30.49 14.76 20.72
N PHE A 3 30.40 13.62 20.03
CA PHE A 3 29.27 13.33 19.16
C PHE A 3 28.08 12.88 20.00
N CYS A 4 27.01 13.68 19.99
CA CYS A 4 25.72 13.34 20.57
C CYS A 4 25.22 11.99 20.01
N LEU A 5 25.07 11.01 20.90
CA LEU A 5 24.25 9.83 20.72
C LEU A 5 22.77 10.27 20.64
N VAL A 6 22.34 10.71 19.45
CA VAL A 6 20.92 10.87 19.16
C VAL A 6 20.34 9.46 19.06
N ARG A 7 19.66 9.03 20.14
CA ARG A 7 18.79 7.85 20.11
C ARG A 7 17.77 8.06 18.99
N PHE A 8 17.92 7.34 17.89
CA PHE A 8 16.93 7.23 16.82
C PHE A 8 15.68 6.52 17.37
N LYS A 9 14.79 7.28 18.03
CA LYS A 9 13.42 6.86 18.39
C LYS A 9 12.41 7.15 17.27
N TYR A 10 12.86 7.68 16.14
CA TYR A 10 11.98 8.30 15.15
C TYR A 10 11.34 7.36 14.12
N CYS A 11 11.83 6.14 13.88
CA CYS A 11 11.20 5.29 12.87
C CYS A 11 9.89 4.61 13.35
N CYS A 12 9.61 4.58 14.66
CA CYS A 12 8.30 4.15 15.18
C CYS A 12 7.24 5.27 15.28
N CYS A 13 7.61 6.55 15.16
CA CYS A 13 6.66 7.65 15.36
C CYS A 13 5.71 7.84 14.16
N GLN A 14 6.12 7.49 12.94
CA GLN A 14 5.21 7.49 11.78
C GLN A 14 4.21 6.34 11.84
N LEU A 15 4.61 5.18 12.38
CA LEU A 15 3.72 4.01 12.57
C LEU A 15 2.76 4.18 13.75
N ARG A 16 3.19 4.82 14.86
CA ARG A 16 2.32 5.03 16.04
C ARG A 16 1.22 6.07 15.84
N GLY A 17 1.42 7.05 14.94
CA GLY A 17 0.38 8.04 14.63
C GLY A 17 -0.87 7.44 13.99
N TYR A 18 -0.75 6.26 13.38
CA TYR A 18 -1.85 5.55 12.72
C TYR A 18 -2.77 4.78 13.66
N LEU A 19 -2.24 4.32 14.80
CA LEU A 19 -2.98 3.46 15.74
C LEU A 19 -3.83 4.25 16.76
N ASP A 20 -3.66 5.57 16.86
CA ASP A 20 -4.28 6.38 17.93
C ASP A 20 -5.64 6.99 17.55
N SER A 21 -6.13 6.77 16.32
CA SER A 21 -7.42 7.32 15.86
C SER A 21 -8.62 6.35 15.97
N SER A 22 -8.39 5.14 16.50
CA SER A 22 -9.46 4.16 16.76
C SER A 22 -9.88 4.22 18.23
N ARG A 23 -10.88 5.04 18.55
CA ARG A 23 -11.58 4.98 19.85
C ARG A 23 -12.19 3.59 20.03
N LEU A 24 -11.52 2.76 20.82
CA LEU A 24 -12.01 1.45 21.27
C LEU A 24 -13.27 1.64 22.12
N LEU A 25 -14.41 1.18 21.62
CA LEU A 25 -15.58 0.91 22.44
C LEU A 25 -15.31 -0.31 23.33
N PRO A 26 -15.74 -0.32 24.61
CA PRO A 26 -15.50 -1.44 25.50
C PRO A 26 -16.35 -2.64 25.10
N LEU A 27 -15.68 -3.76 24.78
CA LEU A 27 -16.29 -5.07 24.63
C LEU A 27 -16.72 -5.59 26.00
N GLY A 28 -18.04 -5.61 26.22
CA GLY A 28 -18.66 -6.23 27.39
C GLY A 28 -18.47 -7.75 27.39
N ALA A 29 -18.15 -8.30 28.56
CA ALA A 29 -18.03 -9.73 28.81
C ALA A 29 -19.38 -10.44 28.58
N GLY A 30 -19.45 -11.27 27.54
CA GLY A 30 -20.62 -12.09 27.20
C GLY A 30 -20.51 -13.51 27.77
N HIS A 31 -21.57 -13.93 28.48
CA HIS A 31 -21.78 -15.29 28.98
C HIS A 31 -21.83 -16.35 27.86
N PRO A 32 -21.52 -17.62 28.17
CA PRO A 32 -21.67 -18.74 27.23
C PRO A 32 -23.16 -19.06 27.00
N VAL A 33 -23.63 -18.83 25.77
CA VAL A 33 -24.97 -19.23 25.31
C VAL A 33 -24.86 -20.54 24.52
N SER A 34 -25.53 -21.58 25.01
CA SER A 34 -25.71 -22.85 24.30
C SER A 34 -26.62 -22.67 23.09
N LEU A 35 -26.11 -22.91 21.89
CA LEU A 35 -26.86 -22.80 20.63
C LEU A 35 -27.64 -24.10 20.32
N PRO A 36 -28.94 -24.02 20.00
CA PRO A 36 -29.70 -25.14 19.46
C PRO A 36 -29.31 -25.44 18.01
N ARG A 37 -29.21 -26.73 17.68
CA ARG A 37 -29.03 -27.25 16.31
C ARG A 37 -30.19 -26.79 15.42
N LEU A 38 -29.95 -25.79 14.58
CA LEU A 38 -30.86 -25.40 13.50
C LEU A 38 -30.56 -26.24 12.25
N LEU A 39 -31.60 -26.90 11.75
CA LEU A 39 -31.62 -27.63 10.49
C LEU A 39 -31.36 -26.66 9.32
N PHE A 40 -30.28 -26.92 8.57
CA PHE A 40 -29.93 -26.21 7.36
C PHE A 40 -30.87 -26.61 6.21
N THR A 41 -31.92 -25.81 5.97
CA THR A 41 -32.60 -25.79 4.67
C THR A 41 -31.81 -24.89 3.73
N MET A 42 -31.21 -25.45 2.68
CA MET A 42 -30.54 -24.66 1.66
C MET A 42 -31.57 -23.86 0.86
N PRO A 43 -31.51 -22.52 0.84
CA PRO A 43 -32.37 -21.73 -0.03
C PRO A 43 -31.99 -22.02 -1.47
N GLN A 44 -32.97 -22.46 -2.25
CA GLN A 44 -32.85 -22.72 -3.68
C GLN A 44 -32.35 -21.45 -4.39
N VAL A 45 -31.10 -21.48 -4.83
CA VAL A 45 -30.45 -20.37 -5.53
C VAL A 45 -31.14 -20.18 -6.88
N SER A 46 -31.77 -19.02 -7.07
CA SER A 46 -32.32 -18.60 -8.37
C SER A 46 -31.23 -18.62 -9.43
N GLN A 47 -31.43 -19.43 -10.47
CA GLN A 47 -30.54 -19.57 -11.65
C GLN A 47 -30.59 -18.35 -12.60
N ARG A 48 -31.29 -17.28 -12.23
CA ARG A 48 -31.35 -16.06 -13.06
C ARG A 48 -30.18 -15.15 -12.69
N PRO A 49 -29.31 -14.77 -13.64
CA PRO A 49 -28.34 -13.72 -13.39
C PRO A 49 -29.10 -12.47 -12.93
N PRO A 50 -28.62 -11.75 -11.91
CA PRO A 50 -29.27 -10.52 -11.46
C PRO A 50 -29.43 -9.57 -12.64
N PRO A 51 -30.57 -8.87 -12.76
CA PRO A 51 -30.79 -7.93 -13.84
C PRO A 51 -29.89 -6.72 -13.61
N TYR A 52 -28.69 -6.73 -14.16
CA TYR A 52 -27.92 -5.52 -14.34
C TYR A 52 -28.66 -4.68 -15.38
N THR A 53 -29.44 -3.69 -14.92
CA THR A 53 -29.97 -2.64 -15.78
C THR A 53 -28.75 -1.95 -16.39
N LYS A 54 -28.49 -2.24 -17.67
CA LYS A 54 -27.50 -1.51 -18.46
C LYS A 54 -28.06 -0.12 -18.74
N ASP A 55 -28.15 0.72 -17.72
CA ASP A 55 -28.19 2.15 -17.95
C ASP A 55 -26.91 2.46 -18.72
N LYS A 56 -27.10 2.82 -19.99
CA LYS A 56 -26.03 3.18 -20.91
C LYS A 56 -25.33 4.38 -20.29
N THR A 57 -24.31 4.10 -19.47
CA THR A 57 -23.53 5.13 -18.81
C THR A 57 -22.84 5.87 -19.95
N VAL A 58 -23.27 7.10 -20.21
CA VAL A 58 -22.63 7.95 -21.20
C VAL A 58 -21.27 8.27 -20.64
N PHE A 59 -20.25 7.55 -21.11
CA PHE A 59 -18.87 7.79 -20.69
C PHE A 59 -18.49 9.23 -21.08
N PRO A 60 -17.80 9.98 -20.21
CA PRO A 60 -17.26 11.27 -20.61
C PRO A 60 -16.35 11.06 -21.83
N PRO A 61 -16.32 11.96 -22.82
CA PRO A 61 -15.41 11.82 -23.95
C PRO A 61 -13.96 11.83 -23.44
N PRO A 62 -13.03 11.12 -24.12
CA PRO A 62 -11.63 11.16 -23.76
C PRO A 62 -11.13 12.61 -23.77
N LEU A 63 -10.28 12.96 -22.80
CA LEU A 63 -9.53 14.22 -22.82
C LEU A 63 -8.67 14.29 -24.10
N GLN A 64 -8.15 15.45 -24.46
CA GLN A 64 -7.25 15.58 -25.62
C GLN A 64 -5.78 15.44 -25.18
N GLY A 65 -4.96 14.66 -25.91
CA GLY A 65 -3.50 14.49 -25.69
C GLY A 65 -3.07 13.11 -25.14
N ASP A 66 -1.77 12.83 -25.06
CA ASP A 66 -1.25 11.50 -24.62
C ASP A 66 -1.59 11.15 -23.17
N VAL A 67 -1.59 12.15 -22.28
CA VAL A 67 -2.05 12.01 -20.88
C VAL A 67 -3.53 11.58 -20.83
N ALA A 68 -4.30 11.92 -21.87
CA ALA A 68 -5.69 11.53 -21.96
C ALA A 68 -5.89 10.04 -22.23
N HIS A 69 -4.97 9.38 -22.94
CA HIS A 69 -5.11 7.95 -23.20
C HIS A 69 -5.04 7.14 -21.91
N ARG A 70 -4.06 7.43 -21.02
CA ARG A 70 -3.97 6.74 -19.73
C ARG A 70 -5.15 7.06 -18.83
N ALA A 71 -5.57 8.32 -18.74
CA ALA A 71 -6.73 8.72 -17.94
C ALA A 71 -8.03 8.09 -18.48
N TRP A 72 -8.15 7.94 -19.80
CA TRP A 72 -9.26 7.25 -20.44
C TRP A 72 -9.26 5.75 -20.13
N THR A 73 -8.12 5.07 -20.30
CA THR A 73 -7.95 3.65 -19.93
C THR A 73 -8.28 3.41 -18.46
N PHE A 74 -7.83 4.31 -17.58
CA PHE A 74 -8.20 4.28 -16.17
C PHE A 74 -9.71 4.40 -15.97
N GLN A 75 -10.37 5.38 -16.60
CA GLN A 75 -11.84 5.52 -16.52
C GLN A 75 -12.53 4.24 -16.98
N CYS A 76 -12.14 3.67 -18.12
CA CYS A 76 -12.72 2.43 -18.62
C CYS A 76 -12.51 1.26 -17.66
N ALA A 77 -11.31 1.11 -17.08
CA ALA A 77 -11.02 0.05 -16.11
C ALA A 77 -11.82 0.25 -14.81
N PHE A 78 -11.88 1.48 -14.31
CA PHE A 78 -12.70 1.85 -13.15
C PHE A 78 -14.16 1.47 -13.37
N GLU A 79 -14.74 1.84 -14.51
CA GLU A 79 -16.15 1.58 -14.77
C GLU A 79 -16.53 0.10 -14.90
N ASN A 80 -15.56 -0.74 -15.25
CA ASN A 80 -15.72 -2.20 -15.30
C ASN A 80 -15.39 -2.90 -13.97
N ALA A 81 -14.82 -2.19 -13.00
CA ALA A 81 -14.45 -2.78 -11.71
C ALA A 81 -15.69 -3.02 -10.83
N ARG A 82 -15.55 -3.95 -9.88
CA ARG A 82 -16.58 -4.21 -8.87
C ARG A 82 -16.90 -2.93 -8.10
N GLU A 83 -18.15 -2.77 -7.72
CA GLU A 83 -18.63 -1.57 -7.03
C GLU A 83 -17.84 -1.25 -5.75
N ILE A 84 -17.53 -2.27 -4.95
CA ILE A 84 -16.70 -2.11 -3.76
C ILE A 84 -15.29 -1.58 -4.08
N VAL A 85 -14.69 -2.00 -5.20
CA VAL A 85 -13.37 -1.53 -5.63
C VAL A 85 -13.45 -0.10 -6.13
N ARG A 86 -14.45 0.22 -6.96
CA ARG A 86 -14.75 1.59 -7.41
C ARG A 86 -14.90 2.53 -6.22
N TRP A 87 -15.67 2.12 -5.22
CA TRP A 87 -15.87 2.90 -4.01
C TRP A 87 -14.55 3.09 -3.24
N THR A 88 -13.76 2.02 -3.01
CA THR A 88 -12.46 2.18 -2.32
C THR A 88 -11.47 3.07 -3.07
N ILE A 89 -11.54 3.13 -4.41
CA ILE A 89 -10.73 4.05 -5.22
C ILE A 89 -11.14 5.49 -4.97
N LEU A 90 -12.45 5.79 -4.95
CA LEU A 90 -12.94 7.14 -4.66
C LEU A 90 -12.55 7.59 -3.25
N GLU A 91 -12.69 6.71 -2.26
CA GLU A 91 -12.23 6.99 -0.89
C GLU A 91 -10.71 7.20 -0.86
N THR A 92 -9.93 6.37 -1.57
CA THR A 92 -8.46 6.50 -1.66
C THR A 92 -8.04 7.86 -2.19
N PHE A 93 -8.72 8.38 -3.22
CA PHE A 93 -8.48 9.77 -3.65
C PHE A 93 -8.77 10.75 -2.50
N GLU A 94 -9.93 10.67 -1.87
CA GLU A 94 -10.33 11.59 -0.79
C GLU A 94 -9.33 11.62 0.37
N VAL A 95 -8.86 10.45 0.82
CA VAL A 95 -8.05 10.30 2.03
C VAL A 95 -6.53 10.26 1.79
N TRP A 96 -6.06 10.46 0.54
CA TRP A 96 -4.64 10.43 0.23
C TRP A 96 -3.85 11.47 1.04
N THR A 97 -2.74 11.04 1.65
CA THR A 97 -1.99 11.82 2.64
C THR A 97 -1.11 12.88 2.01
N ASP A 98 -0.51 12.61 0.85
CA ASP A 98 0.35 13.61 0.20
C ASP A 98 -0.47 14.78 -0.34
N ALA A 99 0.16 15.95 -0.47
CA ALA A 99 -0.51 17.13 -1.01
C ALA A 99 -0.85 16.94 -2.48
N TRP A 100 -2.12 17.14 -2.84
CA TRP A 100 -2.59 17.12 -4.22
C TRP A 100 -3.90 17.91 -4.37
N VAL A 101 -4.32 18.19 -5.61
CA VAL A 101 -5.36 19.20 -5.93
C VAL A 101 -6.72 18.89 -5.31
N PHE A 102 -7.09 17.63 -5.17
CA PHE A 102 -8.41 17.20 -4.66
C PHE A 102 -8.36 16.56 -3.27
N LYS A 103 -7.28 16.74 -2.51
CA LYS A 103 -7.14 16.18 -1.16
C LYS A 103 -8.33 16.56 -0.27
N GLY A 104 -8.93 15.56 0.39
CA GLY A 104 -10.07 15.74 1.29
C GLY A 104 -11.37 16.16 0.59
N ARG A 105 -11.45 16.04 -0.73
CA ARG A 105 -12.65 16.36 -1.51
C ARG A 105 -13.24 15.10 -2.11
N LYS A 106 -14.56 14.98 -2.01
CA LYS A 106 -15.33 13.97 -2.74
C LYS A 106 -15.29 14.28 -4.23
N ILE A 107 -14.81 13.33 -5.02
CA ILE A 107 -14.71 13.46 -6.48
C ILE A 107 -15.95 12.84 -7.11
N PRO A 108 -16.77 13.63 -7.83
CA PRO A 108 -17.87 13.09 -8.61
C PRO A 108 -17.34 12.13 -9.69
N ARG A 109 -18.05 11.03 -9.94
CA ARG A 109 -17.69 10.03 -10.97
C ARG A 109 -17.41 10.64 -12.36
N LYS A 110 -18.13 11.70 -12.72
CA LYS A 110 -17.95 12.44 -13.99
C LYS A 110 -16.61 13.19 -14.09
N ASP A 111 -16.02 13.56 -12.95
CA ASP A 111 -14.77 14.35 -12.88
C ASP A 111 -13.56 13.44 -12.60
N LEU A 112 -13.78 12.13 -12.48
CA LEU A 112 -12.78 11.14 -12.07
C LEU A 112 -11.60 11.05 -13.06
N GLN A 113 -11.88 11.06 -14.37
CA GLN A 113 -10.84 11.07 -15.40
C GLN A 113 -9.91 12.27 -15.25
N GLN A 114 -10.46 13.45 -14.98
CA GLN A 114 -9.67 14.67 -14.75
C GLN A 114 -8.89 14.57 -13.44
N ALA A 115 -9.52 14.10 -12.36
CA ALA A 115 -8.85 13.93 -11.07
C ALA A 115 -7.65 12.98 -11.16
N TYR A 116 -7.80 11.85 -11.86
CA TYR A 116 -6.71 10.92 -12.11
C TYR A 116 -5.57 11.57 -12.92
N SER A 117 -5.89 12.36 -13.96
CA SER A 117 -4.86 13.05 -14.77
C SER A 117 -4.03 14.06 -13.98
N GLN A 118 -4.58 14.60 -12.88
CA GLN A 118 -3.92 15.57 -12.01
C GLN A 118 -3.35 14.93 -10.73
N ALA A 119 -3.59 13.64 -10.51
CA ALA A 119 -3.11 12.94 -9.33
C ALA A 119 -1.58 12.78 -9.37
N PRO A 120 -0.89 12.82 -8.21
CA PRO A 120 0.53 12.49 -8.15
C PRO A 120 0.77 11.06 -8.63
N LYS A 121 2.00 10.79 -9.10
CA LYS A 121 2.33 9.52 -9.76
C LYS A 121 2.07 8.33 -8.84
N GLU A 122 2.38 8.47 -7.57
CA GLU A 122 2.21 7.46 -6.52
C GLU A 122 0.74 7.10 -6.31
N LEU A 123 -0.15 8.10 -6.28
CA LEU A 123 -1.60 7.90 -6.20
C LEU A 123 -2.14 7.22 -7.46
N GLN A 124 -1.68 7.62 -8.65
CA GLN A 124 -2.06 6.94 -9.90
C GLN A 124 -1.65 5.45 -9.86
N VAL A 125 -0.44 5.15 -9.41
CA VAL A 125 0.05 3.76 -9.26
C VAL A 125 -0.78 3.00 -8.22
N ALA A 126 -1.19 3.64 -7.13
CA ALA A 126 -2.03 3.03 -6.10
C ALA A 126 -3.41 2.62 -6.61
N VAL A 127 -4.11 3.51 -7.33
CA VAL A 127 -5.44 3.18 -7.87
C VAL A 127 -5.36 2.22 -9.07
N ASP A 128 -4.31 2.32 -9.89
CA ASP A 128 -4.05 1.33 -10.95
C ASP A 128 -3.83 -0.07 -10.34
N TRP A 129 -3.11 -0.16 -9.22
CA TRP A 129 -2.88 -1.41 -8.49
C TRP A 129 -4.18 -2.00 -7.94
N GLN A 130 -5.07 -1.18 -7.37
CA GLN A 130 -6.39 -1.63 -6.91
C GLN A 130 -7.22 -2.22 -8.05
N LEU A 131 -7.20 -1.59 -9.24
CA LEU A 131 -7.90 -2.08 -10.43
C LEU A 131 -7.27 -3.36 -10.98
N GLN A 132 -5.95 -3.40 -11.10
CA GLN A 132 -5.21 -4.54 -11.65
C GLN A 132 -5.49 -5.83 -10.87
N TRP A 133 -5.58 -5.73 -9.54
CA TRP A 133 -5.76 -6.88 -8.66
C TRP A 133 -7.19 -7.02 -8.11
N ASP A 134 -8.12 -6.19 -8.59
CA ASP A 134 -9.51 -6.14 -8.11
C ASP A 134 -9.60 -6.12 -6.57
N PHE A 135 -8.75 -5.30 -5.95
CA PHE A 135 -8.47 -5.34 -4.51
C PHE A 135 -9.19 -4.19 -3.77
N PRO A 136 -10.24 -4.48 -2.97
CA PRO A 136 -10.98 -3.44 -2.27
C PRO A 136 -10.23 -3.04 -0.99
N VAL A 137 -9.49 -1.94 -1.06
CA VAL A 137 -8.78 -1.35 0.08
C VAL A 137 -8.70 0.15 -0.06
N ILE A 138 -8.86 0.89 1.05
CA ILE A 138 -8.64 2.33 1.08
C ILE A 138 -7.16 2.57 1.36
N LEU A 139 -6.46 3.23 0.45
CA LEU A 139 -5.03 3.52 0.56
C LEU A 139 -4.84 4.98 0.95
N HIS A 140 -3.97 5.24 1.92
CA HIS A 140 -3.68 6.59 2.38
C HIS A 140 -2.36 7.14 1.85
N ASP A 141 -1.46 6.27 1.43
CA ASP A 141 -0.13 6.60 0.90
C ASP A 141 0.44 5.41 0.11
N ASP A 142 1.57 5.64 -0.56
CA ASP A 142 2.27 4.59 -1.33
C ASP A 142 2.85 3.49 -0.43
N GLY A 143 3.17 3.80 0.83
CA GLY A 143 3.68 2.82 1.80
C GLY A 143 2.66 1.72 2.06
N THR A 144 1.41 2.10 2.30
CA THR A 144 0.30 1.17 2.51
C THR A 144 0.11 0.27 1.29
N ARG A 145 0.16 0.84 0.06
CA ARG A 145 0.10 0.06 -1.19
C ARG A 145 1.25 -0.95 -1.28
N ARG A 146 2.49 -0.53 -0.98
CA ARG A 146 3.66 -1.42 -0.99
C ARG A 146 3.51 -2.58 0.00
N TRP A 147 2.89 -2.35 1.15
CA TRP A 147 2.64 -3.41 2.13
C TRP A 147 1.66 -4.45 1.60
N HIS A 148 0.54 -4.02 1.02
CA HIS A 148 -0.40 -4.93 0.38
C HIS A 148 0.24 -5.70 -0.77
N GLU A 149 1.06 -5.04 -1.60
CA GLU A 149 1.78 -5.71 -2.69
C GLU A 149 2.84 -6.70 -2.19
N HIS A 150 3.51 -6.42 -1.08
CA HIS A 150 4.43 -7.35 -0.44
C HIS A 150 3.69 -8.61 0.04
N VAL A 151 2.61 -8.43 0.80
CA VAL A 151 1.81 -9.54 1.33
C VAL A 151 1.22 -10.37 0.19
N ARG A 152 0.64 -9.73 -0.84
CA ARG A 152 0.11 -10.41 -2.02
C ARG A 152 1.17 -11.25 -2.73
N ARG A 153 2.38 -10.71 -2.95
CA ARG A 153 3.48 -11.45 -3.60
C ARG A 153 3.96 -12.62 -2.75
N LYS A 154 4.03 -12.46 -1.42
CA LYS A 154 4.37 -13.54 -0.48
C LYS A 154 3.31 -14.65 -0.49
N GLU A 155 2.03 -14.32 -0.41
CA GLU A 155 0.91 -15.27 -0.47
C GLU A 155 0.87 -16.03 -1.80
N ALA A 156 1.25 -15.39 -2.90
CA ALA A 156 1.36 -16.01 -4.22
C ALA A 156 2.65 -16.83 -4.42
N GLY A 157 3.57 -16.85 -3.45
CA GLY A 157 4.87 -17.52 -3.58
C GLY A 157 5.81 -16.89 -4.61
N MET A 158 5.56 -15.64 -5.02
CA MET A 158 6.35 -14.91 -6.04
C MET A 158 7.35 -13.92 -5.44
N HIS A 159 7.45 -13.84 -4.11
CA HIS A 159 8.30 -12.86 -3.45
C HIS A 159 9.74 -13.35 -3.31
N GLU A 160 10.68 -12.47 -3.64
CA GLU A 160 12.13 -12.65 -3.49
C GLU A 160 12.65 -11.72 -2.40
N ASP A 161 13.21 -12.26 -1.30
CA ASP A 161 13.79 -11.42 -0.24
C ASP A 161 15.11 -10.74 -0.67
N VAL A 162 15.79 -11.31 -1.68
CA VAL A 162 17.02 -10.77 -2.27
C VAL A 162 16.85 -10.70 -3.79
N LEU A 163 16.91 -9.48 -4.34
CA LEU A 163 16.77 -9.24 -5.76
C LEU A 163 18.05 -9.63 -6.54
N PRO A 164 17.94 -10.12 -7.79
CA PRO A 164 19.09 -10.17 -8.70
C PRO A 164 19.69 -8.78 -8.92
N LEU A 165 21.00 -8.70 -9.18
CA LEU A 165 21.75 -7.42 -9.28
C LEU A 165 21.10 -6.41 -10.26
N GLY A 166 20.75 -6.84 -11.47
CA GLY A 166 20.13 -5.95 -12.46
C GLY A 166 18.77 -5.40 -12.00
N LYS A 167 17.95 -6.23 -11.35
CA LYS A 167 16.66 -5.80 -10.79
C LYS A 167 16.84 -4.85 -9.60
N PHE A 168 17.84 -5.09 -8.76
CA PHE A 168 18.19 -4.16 -7.67
C PHE A 168 18.60 -2.78 -8.22
N GLU A 169 19.43 -2.74 -9.26
CA GLU A 169 19.87 -1.50 -9.90
C GLU A 169 18.69 -0.73 -10.53
N GLU A 170 17.82 -1.41 -11.26
CA GLU A 170 16.61 -0.82 -11.84
C GLU A 170 15.69 -0.20 -10.78
N GLU A 171 15.43 -0.92 -9.69
CA GLU A 171 14.62 -0.45 -8.56
C GLU A 171 15.29 0.71 -7.83
N LEU A 172 16.61 0.64 -7.61
CA LEU A 172 17.39 1.72 -7.00
C LEU A 172 17.34 3.00 -7.83
N ASN A 173 17.51 2.89 -9.15
CA ASN A 173 17.49 4.02 -10.08
C ASN A 173 16.09 4.67 -10.18
N SER A 174 15.05 3.85 -10.05
CA SER A 174 13.65 4.32 -10.06
C SER A 174 13.21 4.90 -8.70
N ALA A 175 13.95 4.63 -7.63
CA ALA A 175 13.59 5.05 -6.28
C ALA A 175 13.76 6.56 -6.05
N SER A 176 12.93 7.10 -5.14
CA SER A 176 13.02 8.51 -4.75
C SER A 176 14.39 8.83 -4.12
N PRO A 177 14.86 10.09 -4.19
CA PRO A 177 16.13 10.48 -3.56
C PRO A 177 16.22 10.13 -2.06
N ALA A 178 15.09 10.20 -1.34
CA ALA A 178 15.03 9.84 0.07
C ALA A 178 15.27 8.34 0.31
N VAL A 179 14.67 7.48 -0.52
CA VAL A 179 14.85 6.02 -0.44
C VAL A 179 16.27 5.64 -0.83
N ARG A 180 16.81 6.20 -1.92
CA ARG A 180 18.22 5.97 -2.31
C ARG A 180 19.21 6.34 -1.20
N ARG A 181 18.95 7.46 -0.51
CA ARG A 181 19.73 7.86 0.67
C ARG A 181 19.57 6.88 1.83
N ALA A 182 18.37 6.38 2.08
CA ALA A 182 18.12 5.38 3.11
C ALA A 182 18.87 4.06 2.83
N VAL A 183 18.94 3.62 1.58
CA VAL A 183 19.75 2.46 1.15
C VAL A 183 21.23 2.70 1.46
N GLN A 184 21.79 3.83 1.04
CA GLN A 184 23.17 4.21 1.32
C GLN A 184 23.49 4.21 2.82
N LEU A 185 22.62 4.81 3.64
CA LEU A 185 22.78 4.88 5.08
C LEU A 185 22.56 3.52 5.78
N THR A 186 21.74 2.64 5.19
CA THR A 186 21.53 1.27 5.68
C THR A 186 22.82 0.48 5.61
N ILE A 187 23.62 0.60 4.55
CA ILE A 187 24.94 -0.07 4.44
C ILE A 187 25.83 0.28 5.65
N VAL A 188 26.01 1.58 5.92
CA VAL A 188 26.85 2.04 7.03
C VAL A 188 26.28 1.64 8.39
N ALA A 189 24.97 1.86 8.59
CA ALA A 189 24.32 1.57 9.86
C ALA A 189 24.36 0.07 10.18
N TRP A 190 24.16 -0.77 9.17
CA TRP A 190 24.20 -2.22 9.29
C TRP A 190 25.61 -2.74 9.57
N ARG A 191 26.63 -2.34 8.80
CA ARG A 191 28.03 -2.75 9.04
C ARG A 191 28.52 -2.29 10.40
N LYS A 192 28.18 -1.06 10.80
CA LYS A 192 28.50 -0.56 12.15
C LYS A 192 27.88 -1.40 13.26
N TYR A 193 26.63 -1.82 13.10
CA TYR A 193 25.92 -2.57 14.14
C TYR A 193 26.31 -4.05 14.18
N ASN A 194 26.42 -4.71 13.02
CA ASN A 194 26.58 -6.16 12.93
C ASN A 194 28.06 -6.59 12.82
N GLU A 195 28.93 -5.73 12.28
CA GLU A 195 30.34 -6.05 12.00
C GLU A 195 31.31 -5.17 12.80
N SER A 196 30.80 -4.17 13.53
CA SER A 196 31.60 -3.17 14.27
C SER A 196 32.54 -2.33 13.39
N ILE A 197 32.32 -2.33 12.07
CA ILE A 197 33.13 -1.56 11.12
C ILE A 197 32.53 -0.15 10.98
N ARG A 198 33.37 0.87 11.08
CA ARG A 198 32.98 2.26 10.83
C ARG A 198 33.50 2.68 9.46
N GLU A 199 32.58 2.97 8.56
CA GLU A 199 32.92 3.38 7.20
C GLU A 199 32.14 4.63 6.83
N GLU A 200 32.66 5.34 5.84
CA GLU A 200 31.91 6.43 5.21
C GLU A 200 30.80 5.86 4.32
N PRO A 201 29.67 6.58 4.18
CA PRO A 201 28.63 6.19 3.24
C PRO A 201 29.19 6.03 1.81
N PRO A 202 28.95 4.90 1.13
CA PRO A 202 29.40 4.71 -0.24
C PRO A 202 28.79 5.78 -1.13
N ARG A 203 29.53 6.24 -2.16
CA ARG A 203 28.98 7.19 -3.13
C ARG A 203 27.83 6.57 -3.90
N GLN A 204 26.94 7.39 -4.48
CA GLN A 204 25.75 6.89 -5.17
C GLN A 204 26.08 5.99 -6.35
N ASP A 205 27.12 6.32 -7.11
CA ASP A 205 27.67 5.56 -8.22
C ASP A 205 28.31 4.22 -7.80
N CYS A 206 28.66 4.07 -6.52
CA CYS A 206 29.25 2.83 -5.98
C CYS A 206 28.23 1.93 -5.25
N LEU A 207 26.94 2.27 -5.25
CA LEU A 207 25.93 1.51 -4.50
C LEU A 207 25.68 0.11 -5.07
N VAL A 208 25.81 -0.06 -6.39
CA VAL A 208 25.64 -1.36 -7.05
C VAL A 208 26.78 -2.30 -6.68
N ASP A 209 28.03 -1.81 -6.69
CA ASP A 209 29.20 -2.58 -6.25
C ASP A 209 29.09 -2.95 -4.76
N ALA A 210 28.73 -1.97 -3.92
CA ALA A 210 28.54 -2.20 -2.50
C ALA A 210 27.42 -3.23 -2.21
N TYR A 211 26.36 -3.24 -3.02
CA TYR A 211 25.32 -4.27 -2.95
C TYR A 211 25.87 -5.63 -3.38
N ASN A 212 26.61 -5.72 -4.48
CA ASN A 212 27.18 -6.97 -4.98
C ASN A 212 28.08 -7.65 -3.93
N ASP A 213 28.90 -6.87 -3.24
CA ASP A 213 29.84 -7.32 -2.21
C ASP A 213 29.20 -7.52 -0.83
N ALA A 214 27.94 -7.12 -0.65
CA ALA A 214 27.26 -7.23 0.63
C ALA A 214 26.96 -8.69 1.02
N SER A 215 26.96 -8.95 2.33
CA SER A 215 26.48 -10.21 2.90
C SER A 215 25.00 -10.43 2.56
N ALA A 216 24.55 -11.69 2.56
CA ALA A 216 23.17 -12.03 2.20
C ALA A 216 22.13 -11.31 3.08
N SER A 217 22.42 -11.12 4.37
CA SER A 217 21.52 -10.41 5.30
C SER A 217 21.47 -8.91 5.02
N LEU A 218 22.61 -8.28 4.68
CA LEU A 218 22.63 -6.89 4.25
C LEU A 218 21.91 -6.72 2.90
N LYS A 219 22.12 -7.62 1.93
CA LYS A 219 21.37 -7.61 0.66
C LYS A 219 19.86 -7.65 0.90
N ALA A 220 19.39 -8.54 1.77
CA ALA A 220 17.98 -8.62 2.14
C ALA A 220 17.47 -7.32 2.78
N ALA A 221 18.26 -6.70 3.67
CA ALA A 221 17.92 -5.42 4.28
C ALA A 221 17.81 -4.28 3.26
N LEU A 222 18.76 -4.19 2.31
CA LEU A 222 18.74 -3.18 1.25
C LEU A 222 17.54 -3.38 0.30
N CYS A 223 17.25 -4.63 -0.07
CA CYS A 223 16.08 -4.97 -0.87
C CYS A 223 14.79 -4.61 -0.13
N PHE A 224 14.71 -4.88 1.17
CA PHE A 224 13.54 -4.52 1.98
C PHE A 224 13.32 -3.00 2.07
N VAL A 225 14.39 -2.21 2.26
CA VAL A 225 14.31 -0.73 2.26
C VAL A 225 13.78 -0.21 0.92
N LEU A 226 14.27 -0.76 -0.20
CA LEU A 226 13.79 -0.40 -1.54
C LEU A 226 12.34 -0.80 -1.76
N GLU A 227 12.00 -2.06 -1.47
CA GLU A 227 10.67 -2.62 -1.70
C GLU A 227 9.61 -1.85 -0.90
N MET A 228 9.90 -1.56 0.37
CA MET A 228 9.00 -0.81 1.26
C MET A 228 9.06 0.70 1.05
N GLY A 229 10.00 1.21 0.25
CA GLY A 229 10.14 2.64 0.00
C GLY A 229 10.51 3.43 1.26
N LEU A 230 11.32 2.84 2.15
CA LEU A 230 11.66 3.46 3.43
C LEU A 230 12.62 4.64 3.23
N SER A 231 12.33 5.74 3.92
CA SER A 231 13.19 6.93 3.96
C SER A 231 14.15 6.94 5.17
N CYS A 232 14.05 5.94 6.05
CA CYS A 232 14.91 5.76 7.22
C CYS A 232 15.82 4.53 7.03
N PRO A 233 17.10 4.58 7.47
CA PRO A 233 17.99 3.44 7.35
C PRO A 233 17.63 2.33 8.34
N ILE A 234 17.91 1.09 7.95
CA ILE A 234 17.79 -0.09 8.83
C ILE A 234 19.17 -0.53 9.30
N GLN A 235 19.27 -0.98 10.54
CA GLN A 235 20.51 -1.46 11.14
C GLN A 235 20.44 -2.89 11.68
N ARG A 236 19.22 -3.46 11.80
CA ARG A 236 18.98 -4.74 12.48
C ARG A 236 17.97 -5.58 11.71
N GLN A 237 18.25 -6.87 11.61
CA GLN A 237 17.30 -7.85 11.07
C GLN A 237 15.97 -7.83 11.85
N ARG A 238 16.05 -7.79 13.19
CA ARG A 238 14.87 -7.72 14.06
C ARG A 238 13.90 -6.58 13.69
N THR A 239 14.41 -5.43 13.25
CA THR A 239 13.55 -4.31 12.82
C THR A 239 12.78 -4.63 11.55
N ILE A 240 13.37 -5.39 10.64
CA ILE A 240 12.69 -5.88 9.42
C ILE A 240 11.59 -6.85 9.82
N ASP A 241 11.88 -7.79 10.70
CA ASP A 241 10.93 -8.82 11.13
C ASP A 241 9.74 -8.20 11.88
N GLU A 242 9.99 -7.25 12.79
CA GLU A 242 8.96 -6.46 13.48
C GLU A 242 8.11 -5.67 12.48
N THR A 243 8.74 -4.98 11.52
CA THR A 243 8.02 -4.22 10.49
C THR A 243 7.16 -5.14 9.63
N LYS A 244 7.68 -6.30 9.20
CA LYS A 244 6.91 -7.30 8.45
C LYS A 244 5.70 -7.76 9.26
N ALA A 245 5.86 -8.07 10.54
CA ALA A 245 4.74 -8.47 11.40
C ALA A 245 3.66 -7.38 11.50
N ASP A 246 4.07 -6.12 11.70
CA ASP A 246 3.14 -4.98 11.73
C ASP A 246 2.41 -4.80 10.38
N MET A 247 3.12 -4.97 9.25
CA MET A 247 2.52 -4.90 7.91
C MET A 247 1.44 -5.97 7.73
N TYR A 248 1.69 -7.23 8.10
CA TYR A 248 0.69 -8.30 8.02
C TYR A 248 -0.53 -7.97 8.87
N LEU A 249 -0.33 -7.48 10.09
CA LEU A 249 -1.42 -7.09 10.97
C LEU A 249 -2.29 -5.99 10.35
N VAL A 250 -1.67 -4.95 9.80
CA VAL A 250 -2.38 -3.83 9.15
C VAL A 250 -3.13 -4.30 7.90
N VAL A 251 -2.50 -5.14 7.07
CA VAL A 251 -3.14 -5.68 5.85
C VAL A 251 -4.37 -6.52 6.22
N GLU A 252 -4.27 -7.37 7.23
CA GLU A 252 -5.39 -8.17 7.72
C GLU A 252 -6.52 -7.31 8.31
N GLN A 253 -6.17 -6.27 9.07
CA GLN A 253 -7.16 -5.31 9.59
C GLN A 253 -7.90 -4.59 8.47
N HIS A 254 -7.19 -4.10 7.45
CA HIS A 254 -7.81 -3.48 6.28
C HIS A 254 -8.77 -4.44 5.56
N ARG A 255 -8.34 -5.69 5.32
CA ARG A 255 -9.19 -6.72 4.70
C ARG A 255 -10.47 -6.97 5.51
N ALA A 256 -10.34 -7.04 6.84
CA ALA A 256 -11.47 -7.28 7.73
C ALA A 256 -12.45 -6.10 7.83
N GLN A 257 -11.96 -4.85 7.70
CA GLN A 257 -12.76 -3.64 7.89
C GLN A 257 -13.49 -3.17 6.62
N VAL A 258 -12.93 -3.42 5.43
CA VAL A 258 -13.48 -2.87 4.19
C VAL A 258 -14.90 -3.37 3.90
N ILE A 259 -15.18 -4.67 4.10
CA ILE A 259 -16.52 -5.22 3.82
C ILE A 259 -17.59 -4.68 4.78
N PRO A 260 -17.40 -4.70 6.12
CA PRO A 260 -18.34 -4.08 7.05
C PRO A 260 -18.56 -2.59 6.76
N TYR A 261 -17.48 -1.86 6.50
CA TYR A 261 -17.55 -0.44 6.23
C TYR A 261 -18.27 -0.13 4.91
N TRP A 262 -17.99 -0.90 3.85
CA TRP A 262 -18.75 -0.86 2.60
C TRP A 262 -20.24 -1.15 2.82
N ASN A 263 -20.58 -2.18 3.60
CA ASN A 263 -21.98 -2.51 3.87
C ASN A 263 -22.72 -1.40 4.64
N ALA A 264 -22.03 -0.70 5.54
CA ALA A 264 -22.61 0.38 6.33
C ALA A 264 -22.72 1.71 5.54
N HIS A 265 -21.68 2.08 4.79
CA HIS A 265 -21.56 3.40 4.17
C HIS A 265 -21.76 3.38 2.65
N GLY A 266 -21.25 2.35 1.98
CA GLY A 266 -21.35 2.20 0.53
C GLY A 266 -22.77 1.97 0.03
N ARG A 267 -23.50 1.05 0.69
CA ARG A 267 -24.91 0.76 0.34
C ARG A 267 -25.83 1.97 0.54
N ALA A 268 -25.57 2.78 1.56
CA ALA A 268 -26.38 3.96 1.89
C ALA A 268 -26.21 5.10 0.88
N ALA A 269 -25.08 5.15 0.15
CA ALA A 269 -24.81 6.17 -0.86
C ALA A 269 -25.53 5.92 -2.20
N GLY A 270 -26.32 4.85 -2.32
CA GLY A 270 -27.17 4.59 -3.48
C GLY A 270 -26.38 4.21 -4.75
N HIS A 271 -25.20 3.63 -4.61
CA HIS A 271 -24.31 3.26 -5.72
C HIS A 271 -24.67 1.94 -6.45
N TRP A 272 -25.94 1.50 -6.37
CA TRP A 272 -26.46 0.30 -7.05
C TRP A 272 -26.43 0.40 -8.58
#